data_AF-X1C6G1-F1
#
_entry.id   AF-X1C6G1-F1
#
_cell.length_a   1.000
_cell.length_b   1.000
_cell.length_c   1.000
_cell.angle_alpha   90.00
_cell.angle_beta   90.00
_cell.angle_gamma   90.00
#
_symmetry.space_group_name_H-M   'P 1'
#
loop_
_entity.id
_entity.type
_entity.pdbx_description
1 polymer ?
#
loop_
_entity_poly.entity_id
_entity_poly.type
_entity_poly.pdbx_seq_one_letter_code
_entity_poly.pdbx_strand_id
1 'polypeptide(L)'
;SGVDLLHTDMSVMLFAQGILANCDQVGQTIYNATNKIPGSVSRYEDLWRFTLANYNGGAGCLAFAVFRTWGLREPMDWDHVSSHLTQPCQGVIAYVDSVTQ
;
A
#
# COMPACT_ATOMS: atom_id res chain seq x y z
N SER A 1 -22.59 25.06 -14.50
CA SER A 1 -22.30 24.28 -13.28
C SER A 1 -21.00 24.78 -12.70
N GLY A 2 -21.05 25.45 -11.56
CA GLY A 2 -19.86 25.96 -10.87
C GLY A 2 -19.31 24.90 -9.94
N VAL A 3 -18.02 24.62 -10.04
CA VAL A 3 -17.29 23.84 -9.03
C VAL A 3 -17.30 24.64 -7.74
N ASP A 4 -17.84 24.07 -6.66
CA ASP A 4 -17.71 24.63 -5.32
C ASP A 4 -16.28 24.38 -4.84
N LEU A 5 -15.46 25.43 -4.91
CA LEU A 5 -14.03 25.38 -4.60
C LEU A 5 -13.77 24.99 -3.14
N LEU A 6 -14.65 25.37 -2.21
CA LEU A 6 -14.49 25.06 -0.78
C LEU A 6 -14.72 23.57 -0.49
N HIS A 7 -15.76 22.99 -1.10
CA HIS A 7 -16.02 21.56 -0.98
C HIS A 7 -14.92 20.73 -1.66
N THR A 8 -14.40 21.21 -2.79
CA THR A 8 -13.33 20.55 -3.54
C THR A 8 -12.01 20.56 -2.75
N ASP A 9 -11.62 21.69 -2.16
CA ASP A 9 -10.38 21.81 -1.38
C ASP A 9 -10.36 20.86 -0.17
N MET A 10 -11.48 20.73 0.55
CA MET A 10 -11.59 19.78 1.65
C MET A 10 -11.47 18.32 1.18
N SER A 11 -12.10 17.98 0.05
CA SER A 11 -12.04 16.61 -0.49
C SER A 11 -10.64 16.20 -0.94
N VAL A 12 -9.87 17.13 -1.52
CA VAL A 12 -8.47 16.90 -1.93
C VAL A 12 -7.59 16.68 -0.70
N MET A 13 -7.75 17.51 0.34
CA MET A 13 -7.00 17.33 1.58
C MET A 13 -7.31 15.99 2.25
N LEU A 14 -8.58 15.60 2.33
CA LEU A 14 -8.96 14.31 2.92
C LEU A 14 -8.34 13.14 2.17
N PHE A 15 -8.33 13.19 0.83
CA PHE A 15 -7.66 12.19 0.01
C PHE A 15 -6.16 12.13 0.31
N ALA A 16 -5.47 13.27 0.33
CA ALA A 16 -4.03 13.33 0.63
C ALA A 16 -3.70 12.78 2.02
N GLN A 17 -4.48 13.13 3.03
CA GLN A 17 -4.33 12.59 4.39
C GLN A 17 -4.60 11.08 4.43
N GLY A 18 -5.56 10.60 3.64
CA GLY A 18 -5.81 9.17 3.48
C GLY A 18 -4.58 8.43 2.94
N ILE A 19 -3.94 8.95 1.89
CA ILE A 19 -2.71 8.35 1.33
C ILE A 19 -1.57 8.37 2.36
N LEU A 20 -1.37 9.48 3.06
CA LEU A 20 -0.33 9.58 4.10
C LEU A 20 -0.55 8.56 5.23
N ALA A 21 -1.78 8.45 5.72
CA ALA A 21 -2.13 7.47 6.76
C ALA A 21 -1.94 6.01 6.27
N ASN A 22 -2.12 5.75 4.98
CA ASN A 22 -1.83 4.44 4.42
C ASN A 22 -0.31 4.19 4.32
N CYS A 23 0.49 5.20 4.03
CA CYS A 23 1.96 5.12 4.06
C CYS A 23 2.48 4.78 5.47
N ASP A 24 1.96 5.45 6.50
CA ASP A 24 2.33 5.19 7.90
C ASP A 24 1.97 3.76 8.32
N GLN A 25 0.77 3.30 7.95
CA GLN A 25 0.33 1.92 8.20
C GLN A 25 1.22 0.90 7.50
N VAL A 26 1.60 1.11 6.23
CA VAL A 26 2.55 0.25 5.52
C VAL A 26 3.87 0.16 6.27
N GLY A 27 4.39 1.30 6.73
CA GLY A 27 5.62 1.36 7.50
C GLY A 27 5.53 0.52 8.78
N GLN A 28 4.44 0.64 9.52
CA GLN A 28 4.21 -0.14 10.73
C GLN A 28 4.03 -1.64 10.43
N THR A 29 3.33 -2.01 9.34
CA THR A 29 3.15 -3.39 8.92
C THR A 29 4.48 -4.05 8.58
N ILE A 30 5.34 -3.38 7.81
CA ILE A 30 6.68 -3.90 7.47
C ILE A 30 7.54 -4.01 8.72
N TYR A 31 7.51 -3.01 9.61
CA TYR A 31 8.25 -3.08 10.87
C TYR A 31 7.79 -4.26 11.73
N ASN A 32 6.48 -4.46 11.88
CA ASN A 32 5.94 -5.57 12.66
C ASN A 32 6.29 -6.95 12.08
N ALA A 33 6.36 -7.08 10.75
CA ALA A 33 6.71 -8.33 10.10
C ALA A 33 8.22 -8.63 10.17
N THR A 34 9.06 -7.59 10.00
CA THR A 34 10.50 -7.76 9.72
C THR A 34 11.42 -7.32 10.85
N ASN A 35 10.91 -6.52 11.80
CA ASN A 35 11.68 -5.77 12.79
C ASN A 35 12.77 -4.86 12.17
N LYS A 36 12.52 -4.37 10.95
CA LYS A 36 13.43 -3.50 10.19
C LYS A 36 12.70 -2.25 9.72
N ILE A 37 13.46 -1.19 9.46
CA ILE A 37 12.90 0.01 8.82
C ILE A 37 12.51 -0.32 7.37
N PRO A 38 11.37 0.18 6.85
CA PRO A 38 10.86 -0.22 5.53
C PRO A 38 11.86 -0.04 4.39
N GLY A 39 12.55 1.11 4.33
CA GLY A 39 13.55 1.39 3.29
C GLY A 39 14.82 0.54 3.35
N SER A 40 14.98 -0.33 4.35
CA SER A 40 16.10 -1.30 4.40
C SER A 40 15.77 -2.65 3.77
N VAL A 41 14.50 -2.93 3.49
CA VAL A 41 14.03 -4.20 2.92
C VAL A 41 13.33 -4.01 1.58
N SER A 42 12.82 -2.81 1.29
CA SER A 42 12.06 -2.49 0.08
C SER A 42 12.57 -1.20 -0.56
N ARG A 43 12.43 -1.08 -1.88
CA ARG A 43 12.73 0.16 -2.60
C ARG A 43 11.58 1.16 -2.46
N TYR A 44 11.86 2.42 -2.77
CA TYR A 44 10.85 3.48 -2.69
C TYR A 44 9.63 3.18 -3.56
N GLU A 45 9.85 2.66 -4.77
CA GLU A 45 8.80 2.31 -5.73
C GLU A 45 7.91 1.17 -5.20
N ASP A 46 8.49 0.18 -4.51
CA ASP A 46 7.75 -0.91 -3.88
C ASP A 46 6.92 -0.39 -2.69
N LEU A 47 7.51 0.47 -1.85
CA LEU A 47 6.81 1.10 -0.72
C LEU A 47 5.63 1.96 -1.19
N TRP A 48 5.78 2.63 -2.33
CA TRP A 48 4.67 3.36 -2.95
C TRP A 48 3.55 2.43 -3.42
N ARG A 49 3.88 1.33 -4.10
CA ARG A 49 2.90 0.32 -4.52
C ARG A 49 2.19 -0.33 -3.33
N PHE A 50 2.90 -0.61 -2.24
CA PHE A 50 2.32 -1.08 -0.99
C PHE A 50 1.35 -0.05 -0.40
N THR A 51 1.68 1.23 -0.45
CA THR A 51 0.80 2.31 0.02
C THR A 51 -0.50 2.36 -0.78
N LEU A 52 -0.42 2.25 -2.10
CA LEU A 52 -1.59 2.19 -2.98
C LEU A 52 -2.43 0.93 -2.73
N ALA A 53 -1.77 -0.21 -2.53
CA ALA A 53 -2.45 -1.46 -2.22
C ALA A 53 -3.18 -1.40 -0.86
N ASN A 54 -2.56 -0.78 0.14
CA ASN A 54 -3.16 -0.55 1.44
C ASN A 54 -4.38 0.39 1.33
N TYR A 55 -4.24 1.48 0.57
CA TYR A 55 -5.32 2.44 0.35
C TYR A 55 -6.55 1.83 -0.34
N ASN A 56 -6.34 1.00 -1.36
CA ASN A 56 -7.42 0.42 -2.15
C ASN A 56 -7.97 -0.90 -1.58
N GLY A 57 -7.10 -1.79 -1.12
CA GLY A 57 -7.46 -3.11 -0.61
C GLY A 57 -7.63 -3.17 0.90
N GLY A 58 -7.15 -2.16 1.62
CA GLY A 58 -7.14 -2.13 3.08
C GLY A 58 -5.97 -2.89 3.72
N ALA A 59 -5.71 -2.55 4.99
CA ALA A 59 -4.57 -3.06 5.76
C ALA A 59 -4.55 -4.58 5.92
N GLY A 60 -5.73 -5.23 6.00
CA GLY A 60 -5.81 -6.69 6.13
C GLY A 60 -5.23 -7.43 4.93
N CYS A 61 -5.53 -6.96 3.72
CA CYS A 61 -5.04 -7.57 2.48
C CYS A 61 -3.51 -7.49 2.40
N LEU A 62 -2.96 -6.29 2.58
CA LEU A 62 -1.52 -6.09 2.47
C LEU A 62 -0.75 -6.75 3.62
N ALA A 63 -1.23 -6.63 4.86
CA ALA A 63 -0.52 -7.20 6.00
C ALA A 63 -0.32 -8.70 5.85
N PHE A 64 -1.36 -9.45 5.48
CA PHE A 64 -1.21 -10.89 5.24
C PHE A 64 -0.11 -11.20 4.22
N ALA A 65 -0.11 -10.50 3.09
CA ALA A 65 0.86 -10.70 2.02
C ALA A 65 2.30 -10.37 2.48
N VAL A 66 2.49 -9.26 3.19
CA VAL A 66 3.80 -8.85 3.74
C VAL A 66 4.34 -9.89 4.72
N PHE A 67 3.53 -10.32 5.70
CA PHE A 67 3.94 -11.32 6.68
C PHE A 67 4.29 -12.66 6.01
N ARG A 68 3.52 -13.06 5.00
CA ARG A 68 3.76 -14.31 4.26
C ARG A 68 5.04 -14.25 3.45
N THR A 69 5.26 -13.18 2.69
CA THR A 69 6.47 -12.96 1.87
C THR A 69 7.72 -13.01 2.75
N TRP A 70 7.71 -12.27 3.86
CA TRP A 70 8.82 -12.27 4.79
C TRP A 70 9.06 -13.63 5.45
N GLY A 71 7.99 -14.31 5.87
CA GLY A 71 8.06 -15.64 6.47
C GLY A 71 8.64 -16.69 5.53
N LEU A 72 8.41 -16.54 4.22
CA LEU A 72 8.99 -17.39 3.16
C LEU A 72 10.41 -16.99 2.76
N ARG A 73 10.97 -15.91 3.37
CA ARG A 73 12.29 -15.35 3.06
C ARG A 73 12.44 -14.90 1.61
N GLU A 74 11.34 -14.43 1.03
CA GLU A 74 11.31 -13.86 -0.31
C GLU A 74 11.71 -12.37 -0.27
N PRO A 75 12.14 -11.80 -1.41
CA PRO A 75 12.34 -10.37 -1.53
C PRO A 75 11.09 -9.56 -1.14
N MET A 76 11.29 -8.47 -0.40
CA MET A 76 10.21 -7.56 -0.02
C MET A 76 9.95 -6.53 -1.13
N ASP A 77 9.75 -7.01 -2.36
CA ASP A 77 9.39 -6.22 -3.54
C ASP A 77 7.92 -6.41 -3.92
N TRP A 78 7.42 -5.60 -4.86
CA TRP A 78 6.03 -5.67 -5.30
C TRP A 78 5.64 -7.03 -5.90
N ASP A 79 6.52 -7.66 -6.68
CA ASP A 79 6.21 -8.88 -7.41
C ASP A 79 5.96 -10.04 -6.44
N HIS A 80 6.80 -10.18 -5.42
CA HIS A 80 6.64 -11.23 -4.42
C HIS A 80 5.48 -10.94 -3.47
N VAL A 81 5.37 -9.72 -2.93
CA VAL A 81 4.27 -9.37 -2.01
C VAL A 81 2.91 -9.49 -2.70
N SER A 82 2.75 -8.97 -3.91
CA SER A 82 1.47 -9.05 -4.63
C SER A 82 1.05 -10.48 -4.95
N SER A 83 2.01 -11.40 -5.17
CA SER A 83 1.72 -12.82 -5.39
C SER A 83 1.08 -13.53 -4.18
N HIS A 84 1.24 -12.97 -2.97
CA HIS A 84 0.67 -13.50 -1.74
C HIS A 84 -0.65 -12.87 -1.33
N LEU A 85 -1.19 -11.94 -2.11
CA LEU A 85 -2.54 -11.42 -1.90
C LEU A 85 -3.56 -12.56 -2.01
N THR A 86 -4.44 -12.64 -1.01
CA THR A 86 -5.51 -13.64 -0.99
C THR A 86 -6.51 -13.38 -2.12
N GLN A 87 -7.27 -14.40 -2.52
CA GLN A 87 -8.22 -14.30 -3.63
C GLN A 87 -9.15 -13.06 -3.56
N PRO A 88 -9.73 -12.68 -2.41
CA PRO A 88 -10.55 -11.46 -2.32
C PRO A 88 -9.78 -10.16 -2.57
N CYS A 89 -8.46 -10.17 -2.37
CA CYS A 89 -7.58 -9.00 -2.47
C CYS A 89 -6.89 -8.87 -3.83
N GLN A 90 -7.00 -9.85 -4.72
CA GLN A 90 -6.27 -9.84 -6.00
C GLN A 90 -6.66 -8.68 -6.93
N GLY A 91 -7.89 -8.18 -6.82
CA GLY A 91 -8.35 -7.01 -7.59
C GLY A 91 -7.52 -5.74 -7.37
N VAL A 92 -6.81 -5.65 -6.24
CA VAL A 92 -5.92 -4.54 -5.88
C VAL A 92 -4.76 -4.40 -6.86
N ILE A 93 -4.28 -5.50 -7.45
CA ILE A 93 -3.14 -5.49 -8.36
C ILE A 93 -3.43 -4.60 -9.58
N ALA A 94 -4.61 -4.79 -10.19
CA ALA A 94 -5.03 -4.00 -11.35
C ALA A 94 -5.14 -2.49 -11.01
N TYR A 95 -5.58 -2.16 -9.79
CA TYR A 95 -5.60 -0.76 -9.34
C TYR A 95 -4.19 -0.18 -9.23
N VAL A 96 -3.26 -0.88 -8.57
CA VAL A 96 -1.88 -0.41 -8.41
C VAL A 96 -1.18 -0.25 -9.75
N ASP A 97 -1.38 -1.20 -10.68
CA ASP A 97 -0.81 -1.12 -12.02
C ASP A 97 -1.36 0.08 -12.80
N SER A 98 -2.64 0.40 -12.66
CA SER A 98 -3.25 1.54 -13.35
C SER A 98 -2.72 2.91 -12.89
N VAL A 99 -2.23 3.00 -11.65
CA VAL A 99 -1.73 4.25 -11.06
C VAL A 99 -0.21 4.40 -11.25
N THR A 100 0.51 3.29 -11.42
CA THR A 100 1.99 3.28 -11.45
C THR A 100 2.60 3.10 -12.85
N GLN A 101 1.77 3.12 -13.90
CA GLN A 101 2.18 3.16 -15.30
C GLN A 101 2.56 4.57 -15.79
#